data_AF-A0A0D0AV90-F1
#
_entry.id   AF-A0A0D0AV90-F1
#
_cell.length_a   1.000
_cell.length_b   1.000
_cell.length_c   1.000
_cell.angle_alpha   90.00
_cell.angle_beta   90.00
_cell.angle_gamma   90.00
#
_symmetry.space_group_name_H-M   'P 1'
#
loop_
_entity.id
_entity.type
_entity.pdbx_description
1 polymer ?
#
loop_
_entity_poly.entity_id
_entity_poly.type
_entity_poly.pdbx_seq_one_letter_code
_entity_poly.pdbx_strand_id
1 'polypeptide(L)'
;MSFTLEGEDSELSTLSFFSTLTITANTNKEKSLFSLDLRRSEAFPSRRFETHNYRFHPWDAFIACPVPQAAAHLQLVLGECLGEGRTGKVYSAHVLGPLPSLPSSIPSELVVKFAKLNHCRNLAREAWVYNFLDRQPKYEPVGTIVPRCYGFFTAKLADCDLDLDLDPLAEDELPWSIPEWEEYPEQDDTLIDDNDDEFIEPSEWALEEWITKDRSKWNTWEPDPEDPLVAVLLLEKGGEMYNEVDDKDPLVKEDIELVLWDLVHAGVIHNDFRMANIVRAPTTAKFCRRHERVHQWSIIDFNRACVVDLSRERLPSALKLMHSFIGYQEMYFYGWNPND
;
A
#
# COMPACT_ATOMS: atom_id res chain seq x y z
N MET A 1 -42.94 -10.12 6.36
CA MET A 1 -42.04 -9.88 7.50
C MET A 1 -40.79 -9.23 6.94
N SER A 2 -40.67 -7.91 7.09
CA SER A 2 -39.52 -7.13 6.66
C SER A 2 -38.41 -7.32 7.68
N PHE A 3 -37.26 -7.83 7.25
CA PHE A 3 -36.04 -7.76 8.03
C PHE A 3 -35.47 -6.36 7.89
N THR A 4 -35.70 -5.52 8.90
CA THR A 4 -34.88 -4.35 9.16
C THR A 4 -33.64 -4.83 9.92
N LEU A 5 -32.49 -4.84 9.24
CA LEU A 5 -31.19 -4.89 9.90
C LEU A 5 -30.97 -3.51 10.52
N GLU A 6 -31.36 -3.37 11.77
CA GLU A 6 -30.90 -2.28 12.64
C GLU A 6 -29.47 -2.61 13.08
N GLY A 7 -28.53 -1.70 12.83
CA GLY A 7 -27.17 -1.77 13.38
C GLY A 7 -26.03 -1.92 12.36
N GLU A 8 -26.04 -1.18 11.26
CA GLU A 8 -24.78 -0.75 10.66
C GLU A 8 -24.44 0.61 11.26
N ASP A 9 -23.64 0.62 12.33
CA ASP A 9 -22.77 1.78 12.55
C ASP A 9 -21.98 1.94 11.25
N SER A 10 -22.26 3.02 10.53
CA SER A 10 -21.49 3.49 9.39
C SER A 10 -20.07 3.76 9.87
N GLU A 11 -19.24 2.71 10.01
CA GLU A 11 -17.79 2.84 10.10
C GLU A 11 -17.37 3.60 8.84
N LEU A 12 -17.17 4.91 8.97
CA LEU A 12 -16.56 5.75 7.95
C LEU A 12 -15.29 5.02 7.49
N SER A 13 -15.28 4.58 6.23
CA SER A 13 -14.11 3.90 5.65
C SER A 13 -12.88 4.75 5.94
N THR A 14 -11.83 4.13 6.49
CA THR A 14 -10.55 4.79 6.83
C THR A 14 -9.97 5.55 5.63
N LEU A 15 -10.31 5.09 4.41
CA LEU A 15 -9.95 5.71 3.14
C LEU A 15 -10.50 7.13 2.96
N SER A 16 -11.53 7.52 3.70
CA SER A 16 -12.19 8.82 3.60
C SER A 16 -11.78 9.82 4.69
N PHE A 17 -10.97 9.40 5.66
CA PHE A 17 -10.87 10.12 6.92
C PHE A 17 -9.95 11.34 6.88
N PHE A 18 -8.81 11.23 6.17
CA PHE A 18 -7.77 12.26 6.17
C PHE A 18 -7.54 12.84 4.77
N SER A 19 -7.55 14.17 4.69
CA SER A 19 -7.23 14.92 3.48
C SER A 19 -5.83 15.53 3.50
N THR A 20 -5.27 15.73 4.70
CA THR A 20 -3.97 16.35 4.91
C THR A 20 -3.23 15.69 6.07
N LEU A 21 -1.91 15.76 6.03
CA LEU A 21 -1.01 15.10 6.97
C LEU A 21 0.19 16.01 7.23
N THR A 22 0.52 16.31 8.47
CA THR A 22 1.81 16.91 8.86
C THR A 22 2.69 15.86 9.50
N ILE A 23 3.93 15.72 9.03
CA ILE A 23 4.96 14.86 9.64
C ILE A 23 6.13 15.72 10.08
N THR A 24 6.48 15.64 11.35
CA THR A 24 7.67 16.30 11.90
C THR A 24 8.68 15.24 12.32
N ALA A 25 9.93 15.37 11.90
CA ALA A 25 11.02 14.52 12.39
C ALA A 25 11.85 15.28 13.44
N ASN A 26 12.01 14.70 14.63
CA ASN A 26 12.81 15.26 15.70
C ASN A 26 13.99 14.34 16.02
N THR A 27 15.21 14.76 15.72
CA THR A 27 16.43 14.01 16.05
C THR A 27 16.95 14.35 17.45
N ASN A 28 16.62 15.53 17.99
CA ASN A 28 16.91 15.95 19.36
C ASN A 28 15.82 16.91 19.90
N LYS A 29 15.67 16.99 21.23
CA LYS A 29 14.60 17.74 21.92
C LYS A 29 14.51 19.24 21.64
N GLU A 30 15.41 19.82 20.83
CA GLU A 30 15.51 21.27 20.61
C GLU A 30 15.31 21.72 19.15
N LYS A 31 15.41 20.84 18.14
CA LYS A 31 15.20 21.22 16.73
C LYS A 31 14.63 20.06 15.90
N SER A 32 13.58 20.34 15.14
CA SER A 32 13.03 19.42 14.14
C SER A 32 13.92 19.42 12.91
N LEU A 33 14.26 18.23 12.40
CA LEU A 33 15.05 18.04 11.17
C LEU A 33 14.29 18.59 9.96
N PHE A 34 12.99 18.32 9.93
CA PHE A 34 12.07 18.82 8.92
C PHE A 34 10.63 18.81 9.43
N SER A 35 9.77 19.59 8.78
CA SER A 35 8.32 19.48 8.86
C SER A 35 7.71 19.42 7.45
N LEU A 36 6.94 18.37 7.18
CA LEU A 36 6.26 18.15 5.90
C LEU A 36 4.76 18.35 6.05
N ASP A 37 4.19 19.21 5.21
CA ASP A 37 2.73 19.31 5.05
C ASP A 37 2.31 18.62 3.75
N LEU A 38 1.75 17.43 3.88
CA LEU A 38 1.34 16.59 2.76
C LEU A 38 -0.16 16.64 2.53
N ARG A 39 -0.55 16.52 1.27
CA ARG A 39 -1.96 16.43 0.84
C ARG A 39 -2.25 15.04 0.34
N ARG A 40 -3.47 14.57 0.57
CA ARG A 40 -3.94 13.31 0.01
C ARG A 40 -3.83 13.34 -1.51
N SER A 41 -3.21 12.31 -2.07
CA SER A 41 -3.02 12.14 -3.51
C SER A 41 -3.84 10.96 -4.00
N GLU A 42 -4.11 10.93 -5.30
CA GLU A 42 -4.66 9.73 -5.93
C GLU A 42 -3.64 8.58 -5.86
N ALA A 43 -4.12 7.39 -5.51
CA ALA A 43 -3.44 6.15 -5.81
C ALA A 43 -3.91 5.67 -7.19
N PHE A 44 -3.26 4.71 -7.84
CA PHE A 44 -3.68 4.30 -9.20
C PHE A 44 -3.63 2.79 -9.43
N PRO A 45 -4.57 2.26 -10.24
CA PRO A 45 -4.70 0.83 -10.47
C PRO A 45 -3.60 0.23 -11.33
N SER A 46 -3.42 -1.08 -11.17
CA SER A 46 -2.74 -1.92 -12.18
C SER A 46 -3.52 -2.00 -13.48
N ARG A 47 -2.81 -2.21 -14.61
CA ARG A 47 -3.48 -2.58 -15.86
C ARG A 47 -4.34 -3.81 -15.60
N ARG A 48 -5.54 -3.76 -16.12
CA ARG A 48 -6.51 -4.84 -16.00
C ARG A 48 -6.05 -5.98 -16.91
N PHE A 49 -5.41 -6.99 -16.34
CA PHE A 49 -5.04 -8.20 -17.08
C PHE A 49 -6.31 -9.03 -17.35
N GLU A 50 -6.86 -8.94 -18.56
CA GLU A 50 -7.80 -9.93 -19.07
C GLU A 50 -7.02 -10.94 -19.91
N THR A 51 -6.63 -12.06 -19.28
CA THR A 51 -5.76 -13.10 -19.83
C THR A 51 -6.24 -13.75 -21.13
N HIS A 52 -7.49 -13.54 -21.53
CA HIS A 52 -8.11 -14.26 -22.64
C HIS A 52 -8.48 -13.42 -23.87
N ASN A 53 -8.74 -12.10 -23.73
CA ASN A 53 -9.31 -11.32 -24.83
C ASN A 53 -8.71 -9.93 -25.04
N TYR A 54 -7.78 -9.47 -24.20
CA TYR A 54 -7.21 -8.11 -24.26
C TYR A 54 -8.28 -6.99 -24.33
N ARG A 55 -9.52 -7.24 -23.85
CA ARG A 55 -10.61 -6.25 -23.91
C ARG A 55 -10.79 -5.56 -22.58
N PHE A 56 -10.78 -4.24 -22.62
CA PHE A 56 -11.09 -3.43 -21.46
C PHE A 56 -12.58 -3.59 -21.11
N HIS A 57 -12.89 -3.78 -19.82
CA HIS A 57 -14.26 -3.74 -19.32
C HIS A 57 -14.33 -2.96 -18.00
N PRO A 58 -15.42 -2.22 -17.75
CA PRO A 58 -15.60 -1.49 -16.51
C PRO A 58 -15.77 -2.52 -15.38
N TRP A 59 -14.85 -2.56 -14.44
CA TRP A 59 -15.15 -3.13 -13.13
C TRP A 59 -14.92 -2.04 -12.09
N ASP A 60 -15.99 -1.59 -11.45
CA ASP A 60 -15.97 -0.47 -10.50
C ASP A 60 -14.94 -0.67 -9.38
N ALA A 61 -14.64 -1.93 -9.04
CA ALA A 61 -13.63 -2.28 -8.05
C ALA A 61 -12.21 -1.86 -8.45
N PHE A 62 -11.92 -1.71 -9.74
CA PHE A 62 -10.60 -1.33 -10.25
C PHE A 62 -10.35 0.19 -10.28
N ILE A 63 -11.37 0.99 -9.99
CA ILE A 63 -11.24 2.45 -10.04
C ILE A 63 -10.51 2.94 -8.78
N ALA A 64 -9.60 3.90 -8.93
CA ALA A 64 -8.97 4.52 -7.78
C ALA A 64 -10.01 5.17 -6.85
N CYS A 65 -9.73 5.20 -5.55
CA CYS A 65 -10.56 5.96 -4.61
C CYS A 65 -10.57 7.44 -5.02
N PRO A 66 -11.72 8.12 -5.00
CA PRO A 66 -11.72 9.57 -5.05
C PRO A 66 -10.95 10.09 -3.84
N VAL A 67 -10.18 11.16 -4.05
CA VAL A 67 -9.46 11.85 -2.97
C VAL A 67 -10.50 12.58 -2.10
N PRO A 68 -10.59 12.30 -0.79
CA PRO A 68 -11.51 12.99 0.10
C PRO A 68 -11.23 14.49 0.12
N GLN A 69 -12.21 15.29 -0.29
CA GLN A 69 -12.15 16.75 -0.21
C GLN A 69 -12.64 17.20 1.16
N ALA A 70 -11.89 18.07 1.84
CA ALA A 70 -12.23 18.64 3.16
C ALA A 70 -12.39 17.62 4.31
N ALA A 71 -11.64 16.51 4.28
CA ALA A 71 -11.57 15.56 5.38
C ALA A 71 -10.57 16.02 6.49
N ALA A 72 -10.43 15.26 7.57
CA ALA A 72 -9.61 15.64 8.72
C ALA A 72 -8.12 15.83 8.38
N HIS A 73 -7.44 16.57 9.26
CA HIS A 73 -5.98 16.69 9.27
C HIS A 73 -5.40 15.71 10.29
N LEU A 74 -4.19 15.20 10.05
CA LEU A 74 -3.47 14.35 10.99
C LEU A 74 -2.07 14.92 11.23
N GLN A 75 -1.59 14.91 12.47
CA GLN A 75 -0.24 15.35 12.82
C GLN A 75 0.53 14.18 13.44
N LEU A 76 1.74 13.94 12.94
CA LEU A 76 2.60 12.84 13.35
C LEU A 76 3.99 13.32 13.72
N VAL A 77 4.60 12.68 14.71
CA VAL A 77 6.05 12.75 14.94
C VAL A 77 6.69 11.45 14.46
N LEU A 78 7.68 11.56 13.60
CA LEU A 78 8.46 10.44 13.12
C LEU A 78 9.30 9.85 14.25
N GLY A 79 9.22 8.53 14.41
CA GLY A 79 10.00 7.76 15.36
C GLY A 79 11.21 7.08 14.69
N GLU A 80 11.54 5.88 15.16
CA GLU A 80 12.66 5.10 14.63
C GLU A 80 12.38 4.58 13.21
N CYS A 81 13.46 4.39 12.44
CA CYS A 81 13.43 3.66 11.19
C CYS A 81 13.24 2.17 11.48
N LEU A 82 12.16 1.58 10.94
CA LEU A 82 11.81 0.18 11.08
C LEU A 82 12.45 -0.69 9.99
N GLY A 83 12.75 -0.09 8.84
CA GLY A 83 13.37 -0.79 7.72
C GLY A 83 13.58 0.09 6.51
N GLU A 84 14.49 -0.34 5.65
CA GLU A 84 14.79 0.29 4.37
C GLU A 84 14.83 -0.78 3.29
N GLY A 85 14.25 -0.46 2.14
CA GLY A 85 14.26 -1.34 0.98
C GLY A 85 14.39 -0.55 -0.30
N ARG A 86 14.31 -1.26 -1.42
CA ARG A 86 14.48 -0.70 -2.76
C ARG A 86 13.63 0.55 -2.99
N THR A 87 12.33 0.48 -2.68
CA THR A 87 11.37 1.53 -2.98
C THR A 87 11.27 2.64 -1.93
N GLY A 88 11.88 2.49 -0.75
CA GLY A 88 11.66 3.45 0.33
C GLY A 88 12.11 3.03 1.72
N LYS A 89 11.97 3.97 2.66
CA LYS A 89 12.24 3.81 4.09
C LYS A 89 10.94 3.81 4.89
N VAL A 90 10.88 2.97 5.91
CA VAL A 90 9.69 2.76 6.75
C VAL A 90 10.02 3.18 8.17
N TYR A 91 9.17 3.99 8.76
CA TYR A 91 9.35 4.54 10.10
C TYR A 91 8.11 4.28 10.96
N SER A 92 8.35 4.14 12.26
CA SER A 92 7.28 4.31 13.24
C SER A 92 6.88 5.78 13.30
N ALA A 93 5.63 6.06 13.66
CA ALA A 93 5.17 7.43 13.85
C ALA A 93 4.16 7.51 14.99
N HIS A 94 4.32 8.53 15.84
CA HIS A 94 3.40 8.79 16.94
C HIS A 94 2.37 9.82 16.53
N VAL A 95 1.10 9.54 16.81
CA VAL A 95 -0.01 10.48 16.56
C VAL A 95 0.02 11.60 17.59
N LEU A 96 0.12 12.85 17.13
CA LEU A 96 0.10 14.03 17.99
C LEU A 96 -1.33 14.42 18.35
N GLY A 97 -1.71 14.03 19.57
CA GLY A 97 -2.92 14.48 20.28
C GLY A 97 -4.24 13.96 19.70
N PRO A 98 -5.33 13.99 20.49
CA PRO A 98 -6.66 13.91 19.95
C PRO A 98 -6.99 15.29 19.36
N LEU A 99 -6.81 15.47 18.06
CA LEU A 99 -7.61 16.48 17.36
C LEU A 99 -9.08 16.20 17.71
N PRO A 100 -9.90 17.22 18.04
CA PRO A 100 -11.28 17.04 18.53
C PRO A 100 -12.22 16.28 17.57
N SER A 101 -11.72 15.89 16.40
CA SER A 101 -12.35 15.13 15.33
C SER A 101 -11.74 13.74 15.08
N LEU A 102 -10.72 13.29 15.82
CA LEU A 102 -10.12 11.96 15.61
C LEU A 102 -11.00 10.87 16.24
N PRO A 103 -11.41 9.83 15.49
CA PRO A 103 -12.12 8.69 16.01
C PRO A 103 -11.24 8.00 17.04
N SER A 104 -11.85 7.53 18.14
CA SER A 104 -11.17 6.71 19.14
C SER A 104 -10.56 5.41 18.58
N SER A 105 -10.93 5.05 17.35
CA SER A 105 -10.43 3.87 16.64
C SER A 105 -9.03 4.05 16.03
N ILE A 106 -8.44 5.25 16.07
CA ILE A 106 -7.11 5.49 15.49
C ILE A 106 -6.03 5.15 16.52
N PRO A 107 -5.11 4.22 16.23
CA PRO A 107 -4.01 3.87 17.13
C PRO A 107 -3.10 5.07 17.41
N SER A 108 -2.49 5.07 18.60
CA SER A 108 -1.49 6.09 18.98
C SER A 108 -0.19 5.99 18.18
N GLU A 109 0.06 4.84 17.56
CA GLU A 109 1.23 4.58 16.73
C GLU A 109 0.81 4.07 15.35
N LEU A 110 1.41 4.66 14.33
CA LEU A 110 1.23 4.33 12.93
C LEU A 110 2.59 4.02 12.29
N VAL A 111 2.54 3.60 11.02
CA VAL A 111 3.71 3.40 10.18
C VAL A 111 3.65 4.34 9.00
N VAL A 112 4.78 4.99 8.74
CA VAL A 112 4.97 5.92 7.62
C VAL A 112 6.02 5.32 6.70
N LYS A 113 5.62 4.94 5.49
CA LYS A 113 6.54 4.55 4.43
C LYS A 113 6.77 5.74 3.52
N PHE A 114 8.01 6.22 3.48
CA PHE A 114 8.46 7.20 2.52
C PHE A 114 8.91 6.47 1.26
N ALA A 115 8.45 6.93 0.10
CA ALA A 115 9.10 6.55 -1.15
C ALA A 115 10.47 7.22 -1.23
N LYS A 116 11.46 6.54 -1.81
CA LYS A 116 12.58 7.26 -2.41
C LYS A 116 12.03 8.15 -3.55
N LEU A 117 12.70 9.26 -3.84
CA LEU A 117 12.21 10.26 -4.81
C LEU A 117 11.87 9.66 -6.18
N ASN A 118 12.58 8.61 -6.62
CA ASN A 118 12.34 7.91 -7.90
C ASN A 118 11.24 6.82 -7.84
N HIS A 119 10.70 6.50 -6.66
CA HIS A 119 9.74 5.39 -6.46
C HIS A 119 8.35 5.85 -6.02
N CYS A 120 8.03 7.14 -6.13
CA CYS A 120 6.72 7.68 -5.76
C CYS A 120 5.58 6.95 -6.50
N ARG A 121 5.81 6.61 -7.77
CA ARG A 121 4.88 5.82 -8.60
C ARG A 121 4.64 4.42 -8.05
N ASN A 122 5.68 3.69 -7.62
CA ASN A 122 5.51 2.37 -7.00
C ASN A 122 4.67 2.46 -5.72
N LEU A 123 4.90 3.49 -4.90
CA LEU A 123 4.15 3.69 -3.66
C LEU A 123 2.68 4.06 -3.92
N ALA A 124 2.41 4.87 -4.95
CA ALA A 124 1.04 5.17 -5.38
C ALA A 124 0.29 3.91 -5.85
N ARG A 125 0.99 2.96 -6.49
CA ARG A 125 0.44 1.66 -6.91
C ARG A 125 0.13 0.77 -5.71
N GLU A 126 1.07 0.65 -4.78
CA GLU A 126 0.90 -0.11 -3.54
C GLU A 126 -0.29 0.41 -2.72
N ALA A 127 -0.39 1.73 -2.56
CA ALA A 127 -1.52 2.36 -1.88
C ALA A 127 -2.87 1.98 -2.49
N TRP A 128 -2.93 1.85 -3.83
CA TRP A 128 -4.16 1.44 -4.50
C TRP A 128 -4.54 0.00 -4.15
N VAL A 129 -3.58 -0.91 -4.02
CA VAL A 129 -3.85 -2.31 -3.64
C VAL A 129 -4.47 -2.38 -2.24
N TYR A 130 -3.94 -1.63 -1.27
CA TYR A 130 -4.59 -1.53 0.04
C TYR A 130 -6.02 -1.02 -0.04
N ASN A 131 -6.25 0.06 -0.82
CA ASN A 131 -7.59 0.61 -1.02
C ASN A 131 -8.52 -0.38 -1.74
N PHE A 132 -7.98 -1.19 -2.64
CA PHE A 132 -8.71 -2.23 -3.37
C PHE A 132 -9.15 -3.34 -2.42
N LEU A 133 -8.25 -3.82 -1.55
CA LEU A 133 -8.51 -4.88 -0.59
C LEU A 133 -9.53 -4.47 0.50
N ASP A 134 -9.47 -3.24 0.97
CA ASP A 134 -10.43 -2.69 1.93
C ASP A 134 -11.85 -2.56 1.33
N ARG A 135 -11.95 -2.30 0.02
CA ARG A 135 -13.21 -2.06 -0.72
C ARG A 135 -13.84 -3.31 -1.33
N GLN A 136 -13.51 -4.53 -0.92
CA GLN A 136 -14.14 -5.75 -1.48
C GLN A 136 -15.36 -6.22 -0.65
N PRO A 137 -16.58 -5.66 -0.83
CA PRO A 137 -17.76 -6.07 -0.07
C PRO A 137 -18.22 -7.49 -0.44
N LYS A 138 -17.95 -7.94 -1.67
CA LYS A 138 -18.36 -9.28 -2.14
C LYS A 138 -17.55 -10.40 -1.49
N TYR A 139 -16.36 -10.10 -0.98
CA TYR A 139 -15.41 -11.09 -0.47
C TYR A 139 -15.11 -10.94 1.02
N GLU A 140 -15.48 -9.82 1.65
CA GLU A 140 -15.83 -9.63 3.06
C GLU A 140 -14.90 -10.18 4.18
N PRO A 141 -13.61 -10.50 3.93
CA PRO A 141 -12.59 -9.86 4.80
C PRO A 141 -11.17 -9.73 4.19
N VAL A 142 -10.94 -9.27 2.95
CA VAL A 142 -9.53 -9.12 2.51
C VAL A 142 -8.82 -7.91 3.15
N GLY A 143 -9.59 -6.93 3.64
CA GLY A 143 -9.08 -5.90 4.55
C GLY A 143 -8.66 -6.40 5.93
N THR A 144 -8.80 -7.69 6.26
CA THR A 144 -8.38 -8.24 7.58
C THR A 144 -7.01 -8.88 7.56
N ILE A 145 -6.45 -9.09 6.37
CA ILE A 145 -5.13 -9.72 6.17
C ILE A 145 -4.04 -8.71 5.80
N VAL A 146 -4.39 -7.42 5.82
CA VAL A 146 -3.49 -6.30 5.58
C VAL A 146 -3.69 -5.27 6.68
N PRO A 147 -2.67 -4.48 7.05
CA PRO A 147 -2.87 -3.35 7.95
C PRO A 147 -3.82 -2.33 7.33
N ARG A 148 -4.57 -1.59 8.16
CA ARG A 148 -5.43 -0.51 7.66
C ARG A 148 -4.58 0.55 6.97
N CYS A 149 -4.97 0.92 5.75
CA CYS A 149 -4.39 2.04 5.04
C CYS A 149 -5.18 3.31 5.36
N TYR A 150 -4.48 4.32 5.89
CA TYR A 150 -5.03 5.63 6.19
C TYR A 150 -4.87 6.61 5.03
N GLY A 151 -3.95 6.32 4.10
CA GLY A 151 -3.89 7.04 2.84
C GLY A 151 -2.51 7.17 2.22
N PHE A 152 -2.52 7.69 1.01
CA PHE A 152 -1.35 8.06 0.23
C PHE A 152 -1.30 9.58 0.08
N PHE A 153 -0.17 10.17 0.46
CA PHE A 153 0.00 11.61 0.57
C PHE A 153 1.24 12.04 -0.20
N THR A 154 1.18 13.24 -0.78
CA THR A 154 2.28 13.81 -1.55
C THR A 154 2.46 15.29 -1.23
N ALA A 155 3.68 15.78 -1.33
CA ALA A 155 4.05 17.19 -1.28
C ALA A 155 5.23 17.44 -2.24
N LYS A 156 5.34 18.66 -2.76
CA LYS A 156 6.59 19.07 -3.42
C LYS A 156 7.63 19.33 -2.35
N LEU A 157 8.87 18.92 -2.59
CA LEU A 157 9.95 19.12 -1.63
C LEU A 157 10.22 20.62 -1.40
N ALA A 158 10.02 21.46 -2.41
CA ALA A 158 10.11 22.92 -2.28
C ALA A 158 9.07 23.55 -1.33
N ASP A 159 7.96 22.85 -1.07
CA ASP A 159 6.93 23.28 -0.12
C ASP A 159 7.25 22.83 1.33
N CYS A 160 8.36 22.13 1.54
CA CYS A 160 8.72 21.55 2.83
C CYS A 160 9.59 22.51 3.66
N ASP A 161 9.34 22.57 4.96
CA ASP A 161 10.18 23.31 5.90
C ASP A 161 11.36 22.43 6.30
N LEU A 162 12.45 22.54 5.53
CA LEU A 162 13.70 21.85 5.75
C LEU A 162 14.66 22.76 6.51
N ASP A 163 15.34 22.20 7.51
CA ASP A 163 16.45 22.90 8.15
C ASP A 163 17.61 23.01 7.15
N LEU A 164 17.79 24.19 6.54
CA LEU A 164 18.80 24.41 5.49
C LEU A 164 20.25 24.33 6.01
N ASP A 165 20.45 24.22 7.32
CA ASP A 165 21.76 24.04 7.96
C ASP A 165 22.12 22.54 8.14
N LEU A 166 21.41 21.62 7.47
CA LEU A 166 21.75 20.20 7.48
C LEU A 166 23.17 19.98 6.94
N ASP A 167 23.94 19.17 7.66
CA ASP A 167 25.20 18.63 7.14
C ASP A 167 24.87 17.85 5.85
N PRO A 168 25.61 18.02 4.74
CA PRO A 168 25.43 17.19 3.55
C PRO A 168 25.43 15.68 3.85
N LEU A 169 26.16 15.23 4.88
CA LEU A 169 26.13 13.83 5.34
C LEU A 169 24.78 13.42 5.96
N ALA A 170 23.96 14.39 6.39
CA ALA A 170 22.60 14.18 6.88
C ALA A 170 21.55 14.20 5.76
N GLU A 171 21.89 14.64 4.54
CA GLU A 171 20.98 14.57 3.39
C GLU A 171 20.70 13.12 3.00
N ASP A 172 21.72 12.25 3.05
CA ASP A 172 21.58 10.80 2.84
C ASP A 172 20.73 10.12 3.91
N GLU A 173 20.63 10.73 5.10
CA GLU A 173 19.81 10.25 6.20
C GLU A 173 18.33 10.64 6.05
N LEU A 174 17.98 11.51 5.10
CA LEU A 174 16.60 11.90 4.88
C LEU A 174 15.71 10.70 4.48
N PRO A 175 14.43 10.69 4.88
CA PRO A 175 13.55 9.55 4.61
C PRO A 175 13.29 9.23 3.13
N TRP A 176 13.42 10.23 2.25
CA TRP A 176 13.19 10.12 0.81
C TRP A 176 14.48 10.09 -0.01
N SER A 177 15.66 10.10 0.63
CA SER A 177 16.94 10.11 -0.06
C SER A 177 17.12 8.89 -0.97
N ILE A 178 17.80 9.12 -2.10
CA ILE A 178 18.28 8.07 -2.99
C ILE A 178 19.74 7.85 -2.64
N PRO A 179 20.17 6.66 -2.22
CA PRO A 179 21.57 6.41 -1.91
C PRO A 179 22.47 6.66 -3.12
N GLU A 180 23.64 7.28 -2.92
CA GLU A 180 24.59 7.61 -3.99
C GLU A 180 25.02 6.43 -4.88
N TRP A 181 24.94 5.20 -4.36
CA TRP A 181 25.33 3.98 -5.07
C TRP A 181 24.26 3.44 -6.03
N GLU A 182 23.06 4.03 -6.06
CA GLU A 182 22.00 3.67 -6.98
C GLU A 182 22.30 4.26 -8.37
N GLU A 183 22.97 3.46 -9.21
CA GLU A 183 23.66 3.90 -10.44
C GLU A 183 22.71 4.43 -11.55
N TYR A 184 21.42 4.07 -11.51
CA TYR A 184 20.39 4.48 -12.48
C TYR A 184 19.00 4.65 -11.82
N PRO A 185 18.78 5.71 -11.03
CA PRO A 185 17.53 5.90 -10.30
C PRO A 185 16.32 6.06 -11.23
N GLU A 186 16.51 6.60 -12.44
CA GLU A 186 15.45 6.71 -13.46
C GLU A 186 15.02 5.37 -14.08
N GLN A 187 15.76 4.26 -13.90
CA GLN A 187 15.43 2.96 -14.52
C GLN A 187 14.67 2.00 -13.60
N ASP A 188 14.54 2.30 -12.30
CA ASP A 188 13.97 1.38 -11.30
C ASP A 188 12.49 1.67 -10.95
N ASP A 189 11.87 2.69 -11.57
CA ASP A 189 10.44 2.97 -11.38
C ASP A 189 9.51 2.00 -12.16
N THR A 190 10.11 1.15 -13.00
CA THR A 190 9.40 0.24 -13.91
C THR A 190 8.38 -0.63 -13.18
N LEU A 191 7.15 -0.60 -13.66
CA LEU A 191 6.09 -1.50 -13.21
C LEU A 191 6.00 -2.69 -14.14
N ILE A 192 5.55 -3.82 -13.58
CA ILE A 192 5.37 -5.08 -14.31
C ILE A 192 4.49 -4.88 -15.57
N ASP A 193 3.57 -3.92 -15.52
CA ASP A 193 2.58 -3.63 -16.56
C ASP A 193 2.93 -2.43 -17.45
N ASP A 194 4.20 -2.03 -17.52
CA ASP A 194 4.67 -0.93 -18.40
C ASP A 194 5.09 -1.39 -19.79
N ASN A 195 5.63 -2.61 -19.95
CA ASN A 195 6.15 -3.13 -21.22
C ASN A 195 5.09 -3.57 -22.24
N ASP A 196 3.81 -3.45 -21.91
CA ASP A 196 2.73 -3.78 -22.84
C ASP A 196 2.46 -2.55 -23.75
N ASP A 197 3.23 -2.38 -24.81
CA ASP A 197 3.18 -1.21 -25.73
C ASP A 197 1.85 -1.05 -26.51
N GLU A 198 0.84 -1.89 -26.28
CA GLU A 198 -0.49 -1.67 -26.86
C GLU A 198 -1.18 -0.52 -26.13
N PHE A 199 -1.09 0.68 -26.72
CA PHE A 199 -1.92 1.82 -26.39
C PHE A 199 -3.38 1.44 -26.63
N ILE A 200 -4.07 1.03 -25.57
CA ILE A 200 -5.51 0.82 -25.60
C ILE A 200 -6.13 2.21 -25.45
N GLU A 201 -6.72 2.75 -26.53
CA GLU A 201 -7.47 4.00 -26.43
C GLU A 201 -8.49 3.90 -25.28
N PRO A 202 -8.58 4.91 -24.39
CA PRO A 202 -9.57 4.93 -23.33
C PRO A 202 -10.93 4.74 -23.98
N SER A 203 -11.54 3.59 -23.71
CA SER A 203 -12.78 3.23 -24.38
C SER A 203 -13.85 4.30 -24.12
N GLU A 204 -14.66 4.63 -25.13
CA GLU A 204 -15.74 5.61 -25.05
C GLU A 204 -16.75 5.38 -23.91
N TRP A 205 -16.72 4.21 -23.26
CA TRP A 205 -17.64 3.84 -22.17
C TRP A 205 -17.15 4.18 -20.76
N ALA A 206 -15.86 4.50 -20.56
CA ALA A 206 -15.37 4.86 -19.22
C ALA A 206 -15.79 6.29 -18.90
N LEU A 207 -16.66 6.47 -17.90
CA LEU A 207 -17.07 7.79 -17.41
C LEU A 207 -15.81 8.66 -17.18
N GLU A 208 -15.82 9.91 -17.65
CA GLU A 208 -14.67 10.82 -17.56
C GLU A 208 -14.10 10.92 -16.13
N GLU A 209 -14.96 10.76 -15.13
CA GLU A 209 -14.65 10.83 -13.70
C GLU A 209 -13.85 9.64 -13.16
N TRP A 210 -13.72 8.55 -13.93
CA TRP A 210 -13.03 7.35 -13.47
C TRP A 210 -11.52 7.46 -13.66
N ILE A 211 -10.80 7.30 -12.55
CA ILE A 211 -9.33 7.23 -12.53
C ILE A 211 -8.92 5.78 -12.80
N THR A 212 -8.68 5.49 -14.08
CA THR A 212 -8.05 4.26 -14.59
C THR A 212 -6.53 4.45 -14.68
N LYS A 213 -5.74 3.39 -14.97
CA LYS A 213 -4.28 3.54 -15.11
C LYS A 213 -3.96 4.58 -16.18
N ASP A 214 -4.56 4.43 -17.37
CA ASP A 214 -4.37 5.28 -18.54
C ASP A 214 -4.76 6.76 -18.32
N ARG A 215 -5.63 7.04 -17.35
CA ARG A 215 -6.06 8.41 -17.01
C ARG A 215 -5.38 8.99 -15.77
N SER A 216 -4.64 8.19 -15.01
CA SER A 216 -3.94 8.68 -13.83
C SER A 216 -2.68 9.44 -14.23
N LYS A 217 -2.39 10.52 -13.50
CA LYS A 217 -1.14 11.28 -13.67
C LYS A 217 0.10 10.41 -13.44
N TRP A 218 -0.03 9.35 -12.63
CA TRP A 218 1.04 8.43 -12.29
C TRP A 218 1.47 7.55 -13.47
N ASN A 219 0.66 7.41 -14.51
CA ASN A 219 1.03 6.59 -15.66
C ASN A 219 2.16 7.20 -16.48
N THR A 220 2.23 8.53 -16.51
CA THR A 220 3.26 9.32 -17.22
C THR A 220 4.09 10.15 -16.25
N TRP A 221 4.04 9.84 -14.96
CA TRP A 221 4.84 10.55 -13.97
C TRP A 221 6.28 10.06 -14.06
N GLU A 222 7.21 10.99 -14.03
CA GLU A 222 8.64 10.75 -13.96
C GLU A 222 9.23 11.59 -12.83
N PRO A 223 10.33 11.16 -12.20
CA PRO A 223 11.03 11.95 -11.19
C PRO A 223 11.56 13.26 -11.78
N ASP A 224 11.28 14.38 -11.12
CA ASP A 224 11.82 15.70 -11.49
C ASP A 224 12.87 16.12 -10.44
N PRO A 225 14.16 16.20 -10.79
CA PRO A 225 15.20 16.61 -9.84
C PRO A 225 15.11 18.10 -9.46
N GLU A 226 14.50 18.94 -10.30
CA GLU A 226 14.35 20.37 -10.05
C GLU A 226 13.10 20.69 -9.22
N ASP A 227 12.11 19.79 -9.23
CA ASP A 227 10.89 19.87 -8.40
C ASP A 227 10.53 18.50 -7.78
N PRO A 228 11.37 17.99 -6.85
CA PRO A 228 11.20 16.63 -6.33
C PRO A 228 9.87 16.45 -5.60
N LEU A 229 9.23 15.31 -5.81
CA LEU A 229 8.00 14.95 -5.12
C LEU A 229 8.31 14.03 -3.94
N VAL A 230 7.86 14.39 -2.75
CA VAL A 230 7.85 13.48 -1.60
C VAL A 230 6.53 12.74 -1.56
N ALA A 231 6.58 11.42 -1.47
CA ALA A 231 5.40 10.57 -1.39
C ALA A 231 5.44 9.67 -0.14
N VAL A 232 4.30 9.56 0.52
CA VAL A 232 4.14 8.85 1.78
C VAL A 232 2.91 7.96 1.77
N LEU A 233 3.05 6.74 2.27
CA LEU A 233 1.96 5.83 2.57
C LEU A 233 1.84 5.67 4.08
N LEU A 234 0.63 5.92 4.59
CA LEU A 234 0.31 5.84 6.02
C LEU A 234 -0.49 4.57 6.31
N LEU A 235 0.07 3.70 7.16
CA LEU A 235 -0.49 2.41 7.52
C LEU A 235 -0.64 2.27 9.04
N GLU A 236 -1.53 1.38 9.46
CA GLU A 236 -1.55 0.88 10.82
C GLU A 236 -0.26 0.12 11.15
N LYS A 237 0.27 0.31 12.36
CA LYS A 237 1.47 -0.38 12.82
C LYS A 237 1.14 -1.83 13.18
N GLY A 238 1.76 -2.78 12.48
CA GLY A 238 1.80 -4.19 12.86
C GLY A 238 2.76 -4.46 14.03
N GLY A 239 2.86 -5.72 14.43
CA GLY A 239 3.86 -6.17 15.40
C GLY A 239 5.17 -6.59 14.73
N GLU A 240 5.83 -7.58 15.32
CA GLU A 240 7.12 -8.10 14.85
C GLU A 240 7.04 -8.71 13.44
N MET A 241 8.15 -8.63 12.70
CA MET A 241 8.30 -9.29 11.41
C MET A 241 8.36 -10.81 11.58
N TYR A 242 7.80 -11.51 10.60
CA TYR A 242 7.89 -12.97 10.51
C TYR A 242 9.33 -13.43 10.37
N ASN A 243 9.68 -14.55 11.02
CA ASN A 243 11.04 -15.10 11.01
C ASN A 243 11.08 -16.64 10.95
N GLU A 244 12.29 -17.20 10.95
CA GLU A 244 12.49 -18.67 10.85
C GLU A 244 11.91 -19.49 12.02
N VAL A 245 11.75 -18.89 13.20
CA VAL A 245 11.13 -19.56 14.35
C VAL A 245 9.63 -19.70 14.11
N ASP A 246 9.00 -18.63 13.62
CA ASP A 246 7.60 -18.63 13.22
C ASP A 246 7.32 -19.65 12.11
N ASP A 247 8.22 -19.78 11.11
CA ASP A 247 8.10 -20.79 10.05
C ASP A 247 8.13 -22.23 10.56
N LYS A 248 8.77 -22.50 11.69
CA LYS A 248 8.81 -23.86 12.25
C LYS A 248 7.53 -24.24 12.99
N ASP A 249 6.65 -23.29 13.29
CA ASP A 249 5.37 -23.55 13.94
C ASP A 249 4.28 -23.92 12.91
N PRO A 250 3.73 -25.15 12.95
CA PRO A 250 2.68 -25.57 12.03
C PRO A 250 1.42 -24.70 12.08
N LEU A 251 1.07 -24.14 13.26
CA LEU A 251 -0.13 -23.31 13.41
C LEU A 251 0.06 -21.94 12.77
N VAL A 252 1.29 -21.42 12.82
CA VAL A 252 1.65 -20.17 12.15
C VAL A 252 1.63 -20.36 10.64
N LYS A 253 2.20 -21.46 10.13
CA LYS A 253 2.14 -21.81 8.70
C LYS A 253 0.72 -21.91 8.18
N GLU A 254 -0.16 -22.61 8.90
CA GLU A 254 -1.57 -22.69 8.56
C GLU A 254 -2.21 -21.30 8.46
N ASP A 255 -1.94 -20.39 9.41
CA ASP A 255 -2.50 -19.03 9.35
C ASP A 255 -1.98 -18.25 8.13
N ILE A 256 -0.69 -18.37 7.79
CA ILE A 256 -0.12 -17.74 6.59
C ILE A 256 -0.75 -18.30 5.31
N GLU A 257 -0.94 -19.61 5.21
CA GLU A 257 -1.62 -20.23 4.06
C GLU A 257 -3.04 -19.66 3.89
N LEU A 258 -3.80 -19.52 4.99
CA LEU A 258 -5.14 -18.95 4.95
C LEU A 258 -5.12 -17.46 4.54
N VAL A 259 -4.16 -16.68 5.02
CA VAL A 259 -3.97 -15.28 4.63
C VAL A 259 -3.64 -15.17 3.12
N LEU A 260 -2.78 -16.04 2.60
CA LEU A 260 -2.50 -16.12 1.16
C LEU A 260 -3.75 -16.50 0.35
N TRP A 261 -4.53 -17.44 0.85
CA TRP A 261 -5.81 -17.81 0.25
C TRP A 261 -6.77 -16.61 0.19
N ASP A 262 -6.79 -15.76 1.21
CA ASP A 262 -7.61 -14.54 1.22
C ASP A 262 -7.16 -13.53 0.15
N LEU A 263 -5.85 -13.32 -0.05
CA LEU A 263 -5.32 -12.49 -1.15
C LEU A 263 -5.73 -13.03 -2.52
N VAL A 264 -5.55 -14.34 -2.72
CA VAL A 264 -5.88 -15.05 -3.96
C VAL A 264 -7.37 -14.89 -4.26
N HIS A 265 -8.25 -15.01 -3.26
CA HIS A 265 -9.69 -14.82 -3.44
C HIS A 265 -10.10 -13.36 -3.71
N ALA A 266 -9.27 -12.37 -3.36
CA ALA A 266 -9.44 -10.99 -3.82
C ALA A 266 -8.92 -10.78 -5.25
N GLY A 267 -8.24 -11.76 -5.84
CA GLY A 267 -7.59 -11.64 -7.13
C GLY A 267 -6.27 -10.89 -7.05
N VAL A 268 -5.64 -10.78 -5.87
CA VAL A 268 -4.35 -10.11 -5.70
C VAL A 268 -3.21 -11.14 -5.71
N ILE A 269 -2.22 -10.92 -6.56
CA ILE A 269 -0.99 -11.69 -6.63
C ILE A 269 0.15 -10.77 -6.20
N HIS A 270 0.89 -11.13 -5.14
CA HIS A 270 1.86 -10.21 -4.52
C HIS A 270 3.17 -10.03 -5.32
N ASN A 271 3.65 -11.06 -6.04
CA ASN A 271 4.93 -11.11 -6.78
C ASN A 271 6.23 -10.77 -6.00
N ASP A 272 6.16 -10.67 -4.67
CA ASP A 272 7.33 -10.52 -3.79
C ASP A 272 6.99 -11.05 -2.39
N PHE A 273 6.46 -12.28 -2.32
CA PHE A 273 6.05 -12.84 -1.04
C PHE A 273 7.26 -13.46 -0.33
N ARG A 274 7.71 -12.81 0.74
CA ARG A 274 8.88 -13.19 1.54
C ARG A 274 8.64 -12.88 3.00
N MET A 275 9.42 -13.47 3.91
CA MET A 275 9.29 -13.27 5.37
C MET A 275 9.27 -11.78 5.77
N ALA A 276 10.10 -10.95 5.12
CA ALA A 276 10.18 -9.50 5.38
C ALA A 276 8.87 -8.74 5.05
N ASN A 277 7.99 -9.33 4.24
CA ASN A 277 6.72 -8.74 3.82
C ASN A 277 5.53 -9.30 4.62
N ILE A 278 5.82 -9.98 5.74
CA ILE A 278 4.82 -10.49 6.69
C ILE A 278 5.11 -9.92 8.07
N VAL A 279 4.10 -9.32 8.68
CA VAL A 279 4.17 -8.74 10.02
C VAL A 279 3.05 -9.25 10.89
N ARG A 280 3.26 -9.34 12.21
CA ARG A 280 2.17 -9.65 13.14
C ARG A 280 1.02 -8.67 12.93
N ALA A 281 -0.18 -9.20 12.86
CA ALA A 281 -1.38 -8.40 12.65
C ALA A 281 -1.54 -7.37 13.80
N PRO A 282 -2.04 -6.16 13.51
CA PRO A 282 -2.26 -5.16 14.54
C PRO A 282 -3.28 -5.67 15.57
N THR A 283 -3.25 -5.13 16.79
CA THR A 283 -4.22 -5.50 17.83
C THR A 283 -5.66 -5.14 17.47
N THR A 284 -5.86 -4.26 16.46
CA THR A 284 -7.17 -3.90 15.91
C THR A 284 -7.59 -4.77 14.72
N ALA A 285 -6.85 -5.85 14.43
CA ALA A 285 -7.16 -6.81 13.38
C ALA A 285 -8.61 -7.29 13.50
N LYS A 286 -9.29 -7.32 12.36
CA LYS A 286 -10.70 -7.66 12.26
C LYS A 286 -10.88 -9.17 12.09
N PHE A 287 -12.05 -9.67 12.49
CA PHE A 287 -12.43 -11.08 12.34
C PHE A 287 -12.63 -11.43 10.86
N CYS A 288 -11.88 -12.42 10.37
CA CYS A 288 -12.08 -13.01 9.05
C CYS A 288 -13.25 -13.98 9.09
N ARG A 289 -14.35 -13.61 8.42
CA ARG A 289 -15.55 -14.45 8.29
C ARG A 289 -15.31 -15.73 7.49
N ARG A 290 -14.37 -15.74 6.54
CA ARG A 290 -14.07 -16.89 5.68
C ARG A 290 -13.42 -18.04 6.46
N HIS A 291 -12.48 -17.70 7.33
CA HIS A 291 -11.71 -18.65 8.12
C HIS A 291 -12.20 -18.74 9.58
N GLU A 292 -13.27 -18.01 9.90
CA GLU A 292 -13.87 -17.92 11.23
C GLU A 292 -12.85 -17.61 12.35
N ARG A 293 -11.86 -16.75 12.05
CA ARG A 293 -10.78 -16.41 12.99
C ARG A 293 -10.25 -15.00 12.78
N VAL A 294 -9.52 -14.47 13.77
CA VAL A 294 -8.68 -13.29 13.60
C VAL A 294 -7.29 -13.77 13.20
N HIS A 295 -6.86 -13.44 11.98
CA HIS A 295 -5.51 -13.75 11.52
C HIS A 295 -4.47 -13.07 12.40
N GLN A 296 -3.39 -13.79 12.71
CA GLN A 296 -2.30 -13.30 13.56
C GLN A 296 -1.22 -12.59 12.75
N TRP A 297 -1.34 -12.61 11.43
CA TRP A 297 -0.37 -12.06 10.49
C TRP A 297 -1.05 -11.23 9.42
N SER A 298 -0.33 -10.25 8.92
CA SER A 298 -0.74 -9.38 7.83
C SER A 298 0.36 -9.28 6.79
N ILE A 299 -0.05 -9.10 5.54
CA ILE A 299 0.84 -8.95 4.39
C ILE A 299 1.01 -7.45 4.09
N ILE A 300 2.24 -7.06 3.75
CA ILE A 300 2.63 -5.69 3.43
C ILE A 300 3.51 -5.64 2.17
N ASP A 301 3.80 -4.44 1.66
CA ASP A 301 4.68 -4.22 0.50
C ASP A 301 4.13 -4.71 -0.84
N PHE A 302 2.96 -4.20 -1.23
CA PHE A 302 2.29 -4.55 -2.48
C PHE A 302 2.82 -3.80 -3.72
N ASN A 303 4.06 -3.28 -3.69
CA ASN A 303 4.64 -2.50 -4.79
C ASN A 303 4.77 -3.29 -6.11
N ARG A 304 4.90 -4.63 -6.03
CA ARG A 304 4.97 -5.57 -7.16
C ARG A 304 3.67 -6.34 -7.39
N ALA A 305 2.63 -6.05 -6.62
CA ALA A 305 1.40 -6.80 -6.71
C ALA A 305 0.65 -6.49 -8.02
N CYS A 306 0.01 -7.52 -8.57
CA CYS A 306 -0.96 -7.37 -9.65
C CYS A 306 -2.35 -7.82 -9.18
N VAL A 307 -3.38 -7.26 -9.80
CA VAL A 307 -4.77 -7.56 -9.46
C VAL A 307 -5.50 -8.07 -10.69
N VAL A 308 -6.23 -9.18 -10.51
CA VAL A 308 -6.89 -9.95 -11.56
C VAL A 308 -8.39 -9.99 -11.33
N ASP A 309 -9.17 -9.89 -12.39
CA ASP A 309 -10.63 -9.97 -12.33
C ASP A 309 -11.14 -11.43 -12.31
N LEU A 310 -11.28 -11.97 -11.11
CA LEU A 310 -11.79 -13.32 -10.86
C LEU A 310 -13.23 -13.56 -11.30
N SER A 311 -14.03 -12.50 -11.53
CA SER A 311 -15.42 -12.68 -11.96
C SER A 311 -15.52 -13.19 -13.40
N ARG A 312 -14.45 -12.98 -14.18
CA ARG A 312 -14.36 -13.30 -15.61
C ARG A 312 -13.37 -14.39 -15.93
N GLU A 313 -12.28 -14.45 -15.17
CA GLU A 313 -11.49 -15.68 -15.18
C GLU A 313 -12.38 -16.81 -14.66
N ARG A 314 -12.36 -17.97 -15.33
CA ARG A 314 -12.99 -19.15 -14.75
C ARG A 314 -12.30 -19.35 -13.41
N LEU A 315 -13.00 -19.12 -12.29
CA LEU A 315 -12.45 -19.24 -10.94
C LEU A 315 -11.54 -20.48 -10.78
N PRO A 316 -11.85 -21.67 -11.37
CA PRO A 316 -10.91 -22.80 -11.36
C PRO A 316 -9.58 -22.57 -12.10
N SER A 317 -9.56 -21.88 -13.23
CA SER A 317 -8.35 -21.52 -13.97
C SER A 317 -7.54 -20.43 -13.27
N ALA A 318 -8.22 -19.41 -12.72
CA ALA A 318 -7.60 -18.37 -11.91
C ALA A 318 -6.98 -18.97 -10.66
N LEU A 319 -7.73 -19.81 -9.93
CA LEU A 319 -7.24 -20.55 -8.78
C LEU A 319 -6.11 -21.51 -9.14
N LYS A 320 -6.12 -22.13 -10.33
CA LYS A 320 -5.00 -22.99 -10.77
C LYS A 320 -3.73 -22.19 -11.07
N LEU A 321 -3.87 -21.03 -11.72
CA LEU A 321 -2.78 -20.09 -11.96
C LEU A 321 -2.25 -19.55 -10.62
N MET A 322 -3.14 -19.14 -9.72
CA MET A 322 -2.81 -18.64 -8.40
C MET A 322 -2.24 -19.73 -7.48
N HIS A 323 -2.68 -20.98 -7.57
CA HIS A 323 -2.04 -22.11 -6.89
C HIS A 323 -0.63 -22.37 -7.40
N SER A 324 -0.38 -22.21 -8.70
CA SER A 324 1.00 -22.26 -9.22
C SER A 324 1.84 -21.10 -8.68
N PHE A 325 1.21 -19.95 -8.41
CA PHE A 325 1.85 -18.86 -7.69
C PHE A 325 2.04 -19.16 -6.20
N ILE A 326 1.17 -19.91 -5.52
CA ILE A 326 1.42 -20.35 -4.13
C ILE A 326 2.66 -21.25 -4.09
N GLY A 327 2.78 -22.22 -5.00
CA GLY A 327 4.01 -23.03 -5.12
C GLY A 327 5.25 -22.17 -5.48
N TYR A 328 5.09 -21.14 -6.31
CA TYR A 328 6.14 -20.18 -6.63
C TYR A 328 6.50 -19.27 -5.44
N GLN A 329 5.52 -18.91 -4.62
CA GLN A 329 5.68 -18.12 -3.41
C GLN A 329 6.38 -18.95 -2.33
N GLU A 330 6.08 -20.24 -2.19
CA GLU A 330 6.85 -21.18 -1.37
C GLU A 330 8.31 -21.27 -1.84
N MET A 331 8.56 -21.32 -3.16
CA MET A 331 9.93 -21.29 -3.70
C MET A 331 10.68 -20.01 -3.29
N TYR A 332 10.02 -18.85 -3.38
CA TYR A 332 10.59 -17.57 -2.94
C TYR A 332 10.78 -17.50 -1.41
N PHE A 333 9.84 -18.06 -0.65
CA PHE A 333 9.88 -18.09 0.81
C PHE A 333 11.05 -18.92 1.36
N TYR A 334 11.41 -19.99 0.65
CA TYR A 334 12.53 -20.88 1.00
C TYR A 334 13.82 -20.59 0.25
N GLY A 335 13.90 -19.46 -0.47
CA GLY A 335 15.13 -19.02 -1.16
C GLY A 335 15.53 -19.90 -2.34
N TRP A 336 14.59 -20.64 -2.93
CA TRP A 336 14.81 -21.37 -4.18
C TRP A 336 14.53 -20.42 -5.34
N ASN A 337 15.61 -19.88 -5.93
CA ASN A 337 15.53 -19.21 -7.22
C ASN A 337 15.20 -20.29 -8.27
N PRO A 338 14.06 -20.22 -8.97
CA PRO A 338 13.73 -21.21 -10.00
C PRO A 338 14.66 -21.16 -11.23
N ASN A 339 15.59 -20.19 -11.28
CA ASN A 339 16.63 -20.06 -12.28
C ASN A 339 18.05 -20.43 -11.78
N ASP A 340 18.21 -20.83 -10.51
CA ASP A 340 19.43 -21.48 -10.00
C ASP A 340 19.29 -23.01 -10.08
#